data_AF-A0A2N5AB59-F1
#
_entry.id   AF-A0A2N5AB59-F1
#
_cell.length_a   1.000
_cell.length_b   1.000
_cell.length_c   1.000
_cell.angle_alpha   90.00
_cell.angle_beta   90.00
_cell.angle_gamma   90.00
#
_symmetry.space_group_name_H-M   'P 1'
#
loop_
_entity.id
_entity.type
_entity.pdbx_description
1 polymer ?
#
loop_
_entity_poly.entity_id
_entity_poly.type
_entity_poly.pdbx_seq_one_letter_code
_entity_poly.pdbx_strand_id
1 'polypeptide(L)'
;MKYIVLLIIVIAVLYVHYRGRVRYRFWRQLSDHSTFTAPLNGFMYLFSRVPNTPYLRPEMFPELAILQQNWQVIRDEGLHLQQLEQIKAADKYNDAGFNSFFKTGWKRFYLKWYEEAHPSASQLCPHTT
;
A
#
# COMPACT_ATOMS: atom_id res chain seq x y z
N MET A 1 -7.72 38.83 5.79
CA MET A 1 -7.06 37.64 5.21
C MET A 1 -6.58 36.63 6.24
N LYS A 2 -5.77 37.01 7.26
CA LYS A 2 -5.26 36.08 8.30
C LYS A 2 -6.33 35.22 9.01
N TYR A 3 -7.46 35.81 9.37
CA TYR A 3 -8.54 35.11 10.05
C TYR A 3 -9.29 34.11 9.16
N ILE A 4 -9.34 34.38 7.84
CA ILE A 4 -9.97 33.48 6.86
C ILE A 4 -9.13 32.21 6.73
N VAL A 5 -7.81 32.35 6.62
CA VAL A 5 -6.89 31.20 6.54
C VAL A 5 -6.98 30.35 7.81
N LEU A 6 -7.00 30.99 8.99
CA LEU A 6 -7.15 30.28 10.26
C LEU A 6 -8.49 29.53 10.35
N LEU A 7 -9.58 30.15 9.89
CA LEU A 7 -10.90 29.53 9.86
C LEU A 7 -10.93 28.30 8.92
N ILE A 8 -10.31 28.38 7.74
CA ILE A 8 -10.20 27.24 6.81
C ILE A 8 -9.45 26.09 7.48
N ILE A 9 -8.35 26.37 8.19
CA ILE A 9 -7.58 25.34 8.90
C ILE A 9 -8.43 24.68 9.98
N VAL A 10 -9.13 25.46 10.81
CA VAL A 10 -10.02 24.92 11.86
C VAL A 10 -11.11 24.04 11.26
N ILE A 11 -11.76 24.47 10.19
CA ILE A 11 -12.79 23.68 9.50
C ILE A 11 -12.20 22.39 8.93
N ALA A 12 -11.02 22.45 8.31
CA ALA A 12 -10.37 21.26 7.76
C ALA A 12 -10.01 20.26 8.85
N VAL A 13 -9.47 20.71 9.99
CA VAL A 13 -9.15 19.86 11.14
C VAL A 13 -10.41 19.20 11.70
N LEU A 14 -11.49 19.97 11.88
CA LEU A 14 -12.76 19.42 12.36
C LEU A 14 -13.33 18.40 11.36
N TYR A 15 -13.32 18.70 10.07
CA TYR A 15 -13.76 17.80 9.02
C TYR A 15 -12.99 16.47 9.06
N VAL A 16 -11.65 16.50 9.09
CA VAL A 16 -10.82 15.29 9.14
C VAL A 16 -11.06 14.51 10.45
N HIS A 17 -11.20 15.21 11.59
CA HIS A 17 -11.49 14.60 12.89
C HIS A 17 -12.82 13.81 12.88
N TYR A 18 -13.89 14.44 12.39
CA TYR A 18 -15.22 13.84 12.39
C TYR A 18 -15.41 12.81 11.25
N ARG A 19 -14.62 12.89 10.18
CA ARG A 19 -14.56 11.86 9.11
C ARG A 19 -14.07 10.52 9.65
N GLY A 20 -13.22 10.52 10.68
CA GLY A 20 -12.76 9.32 11.36
C GLY A 20 -13.81 8.74 12.35
N ARG A 21 -13.91 7.40 12.39
CA ARG A 21 -14.70 6.68 13.41
C ARG A 21 -13.94 6.54 14.73
N VAL A 22 -12.65 6.22 14.65
CA VAL A 22 -11.74 6.17 15.80
C VAL A 22 -10.96 7.48 15.84
N ARG A 23 -10.94 8.13 17.01
CA ARG A 23 -10.43 9.49 17.16
C ARG A 23 -9.42 9.56 18.29
N TYR A 24 -8.42 10.41 18.11
CA TYR A 24 -7.47 10.71 19.16
C TYR A 24 -8.09 11.63 20.22
N ARG A 25 -7.55 11.55 21.44
CA ARG A 25 -7.80 12.56 22.47
C ARG A 25 -7.18 13.89 22.07
N PHE A 26 -7.73 14.99 22.56
CA PHE A 26 -7.39 16.37 22.17
C PHE A 26 -5.88 16.64 22.06
N TRP A 27 -5.11 16.36 23.11
CA TRP A 27 -3.66 16.60 23.14
C TRP A 27 -2.88 15.77 22.13
N ARG A 28 -3.27 14.50 21.95
CA ARG A 28 -2.64 13.61 20.97
C ARG A 28 -2.90 14.10 19.56
N GLN A 29 -4.12 14.57 19.29
CA GLN A 29 -4.49 15.09 17.98
C GLN A 29 -3.76 16.37 17.64
N LEU A 30 -3.57 17.29 18.60
CA LEU A 30 -2.86 18.53 18.34
C LEU A 30 -1.39 18.30 17.94
N SER A 31 -0.74 17.28 18.51
CA SER A 31 0.61 16.87 18.16
C SER A 31 0.72 16.00 16.90
N ASP A 32 -0.41 15.57 16.34
CA ASP A 32 -0.44 14.62 15.23
C ASP A 32 -0.23 15.29 13.86
N HIS A 33 0.57 14.67 12.99
CA HIS A 33 0.86 15.18 11.64
C HIS A 33 -0.41 15.34 10.78
N SER A 34 -1.46 14.57 11.04
CA SER A 34 -2.73 14.68 10.31
C SER A 34 -3.44 16.01 10.56
N THR A 35 -3.23 16.65 11.71
CA THR A 35 -3.81 17.97 12.04
C THR A 35 -3.16 19.07 11.21
N PHE A 36 -1.84 19.03 11.04
CA PHE A 36 -1.12 20.00 10.21
C PHE A 36 -1.41 19.84 8.71
N THR A 37 -1.59 18.60 8.26
CA THR A 37 -1.92 18.27 6.86
C THR A 37 -3.42 18.26 6.59
N ALA A 38 -4.27 18.59 7.57
CA ALA A 38 -5.72 18.52 7.45
C ALA A 38 -6.31 19.36 6.30
N PRO A 39 -5.83 20.58 5.98
CA PRO A 39 -6.31 21.33 4.81
C PRO A 39 -6.06 20.61 3.49
N LEU A 40 -4.86 20.03 3.33
CA LEU A 40 -4.49 19.27 2.14
C LEU A 40 -5.32 17.98 2.04
N ASN A 41 -5.40 17.24 3.14
CA ASN A 41 -6.18 15.99 3.21
C ASN A 41 -7.67 16.25 2.97
N GLY A 42 -8.22 17.30 3.60
CA GLY A 42 -9.61 17.71 3.42
C GLY A 42 -9.91 18.05 1.96
N PHE A 43 -9.04 18.80 1.30
CA PHE A 43 -9.13 19.05 -0.14
C PHE A 43 -9.12 17.74 -0.94
N MET A 44 -8.13 16.87 -0.72
CA MET A 44 -8.06 15.56 -1.41
C MET A 44 -9.32 14.72 -1.18
N TYR A 45 -9.88 14.71 0.03
CA TYR A 45 -11.08 13.94 0.36
C TYR A 45 -12.34 14.49 -0.31
N LEU A 46 -12.47 15.82 -0.43
CA LEU A 46 -13.60 16.46 -1.11
C LEU A 46 -13.64 16.12 -2.60
N PHE A 47 -12.48 15.96 -3.23
CA PHE A 47 -12.36 15.65 -4.66
C PHE A 47 -12.08 14.17 -4.95
N SER A 48 -11.96 13.31 -3.94
CA SER A 48 -11.71 11.88 -4.14
C SER A 48 -13.00 11.15 -4.53
N ARG A 49 -12.91 10.36 -5.59
CA ARG A 49 -13.96 9.42 -6.01
C ARG A 49 -13.88 8.07 -5.29
N VAL A 50 -12.81 7.82 -4.54
CA VAL A 50 -12.58 6.54 -3.86
C VAL A 50 -13.43 6.48 -2.60
N PRO A 51 -14.24 5.42 -2.40
CA PRO A 51 -15.09 5.29 -1.22
C PRO A 51 -14.26 5.16 0.05
N ASN A 52 -14.76 5.72 1.16
CA ASN A 52 -14.15 5.59 2.48
C ASN A 52 -14.57 4.26 3.14
N THR A 53 -14.17 3.13 2.55
CA THR A 53 -14.44 1.78 3.06
C THR A 53 -13.12 1.05 3.34
N PRO A 54 -13.06 0.16 4.37
CA PRO A 54 -11.84 -0.59 4.69
C PRO A 54 -11.37 -1.48 3.53
N TYR A 55 -12.33 -2.04 2.78
CA TYR A 55 -12.07 -2.84 1.61
C TYR A 55 -12.76 -2.21 0.40
N LEU A 56 -12.03 -2.16 -0.69
CA LEU A 56 -12.51 -1.74 -1.99
C LEU A 56 -13.06 -2.96 -2.73
N ARG A 57 -14.11 -2.78 -3.52
CA ARG A 57 -14.72 -3.89 -4.26
C ARG A 57 -13.82 -4.32 -5.42
N PRO A 58 -13.67 -5.63 -5.70
CA PRO A 58 -12.84 -6.12 -6.81
C PRO A 58 -13.25 -5.56 -8.17
N GLU A 59 -14.53 -5.28 -8.38
CA GLU A 59 -15.03 -4.74 -9.67
C GLU A 59 -14.45 -3.35 -10.01
N MET A 60 -13.87 -2.64 -9.05
CA MET A 60 -13.19 -1.36 -9.30
C MET A 60 -11.78 -1.53 -9.87
N PHE A 61 -11.27 -2.76 -9.92
CA PHE A 61 -9.95 -3.12 -10.41
C PHE A 61 -10.07 -4.29 -11.41
N PRO A 62 -10.62 -4.04 -12.62
CA PRO A 62 -10.77 -5.07 -13.64
C PRO A 62 -9.43 -5.75 -13.99
N GLU A 63 -8.31 -5.06 -13.78
CA GLU A 63 -6.95 -5.57 -13.99
C GLU A 63 -6.61 -6.73 -13.05
N LEU A 64 -7.30 -6.88 -11.91
CA LEU A 64 -7.11 -8.03 -11.01
C LEU A 64 -7.76 -9.31 -11.55
N ALA A 65 -8.69 -9.21 -12.51
CA ALA A 65 -9.40 -10.36 -13.05
C ALA A 65 -8.44 -11.35 -13.71
N ILE A 66 -7.41 -10.86 -14.42
CA ILE A 66 -6.42 -11.73 -15.06
C ILE A 66 -5.61 -12.53 -14.04
N LEU A 67 -5.27 -11.93 -12.89
CA LEU A 67 -4.56 -12.61 -11.81
C LEU A 67 -5.46 -13.67 -11.15
N GLN A 68 -6.74 -13.35 -10.94
CA GLN A 68 -7.71 -14.29 -10.41
C GLN A 68 -7.97 -15.46 -11.35
N GLN A 69 -8.00 -15.24 -12.67
CA GLN A 69 -8.22 -16.30 -13.65
C GLN A 69 -7.01 -17.24 -13.77
N ASN A 70 -5.80 -16.70 -13.63
CA ASN A 70 -4.55 -17.45 -13.78
C ASN A 70 -3.93 -17.87 -12.45
N TRP A 71 -4.69 -17.83 -11.35
CA TRP A 71 -4.16 -18.08 -10.01
C TRP A 71 -3.51 -19.45 -9.85
N GLN A 72 -4.02 -20.49 -10.54
CA GLN A 72 -3.40 -21.82 -10.51
C GLN A 72 -2.02 -21.80 -11.14
N VAL A 73 -1.87 -21.16 -12.30
CA VAL A 73 -0.57 -21.05 -13.00
C VAL A 73 0.43 -20.31 -12.13
N ILE A 74 0.04 -19.18 -11.55
CA ILE A 74 0.89 -18.38 -10.65
C ILE A 74 1.30 -19.22 -9.42
N ARG A 75 0.36 -19.96 -8.84
CA ARG A 75 0.63 -20.86 -7.70
C ARG A 75 1.63 -21.95 -8.10
N ASP A 76 1.43 -22.59 -9.24
CA ASP A 76 2.25 -23.72 -9.67
C ASP A 76 3.69 -23.26 -9.99
N GLU A 77 3.87 -22.10 -10.62
CA GLU A 77 5.19 -21.45 -10.77
C GLU A 77 5.79 -21.09 -9.40
N GLY A 78 5.00 -20.58 -8.45
CA GLY A 78 5.44 -20.30 -7.09
C GLY A 78 5.91 -21.54 -6.32
N LEU A 79 5.21 -22.67 -6.47
CA LEU A 79 5.61 -23.95 -5.88
C LEU A 79 6.90 -24.47 -6.53
N HIS A 80 7.07 -24.28 -7.83
CA HIS A 80 8.31 -24.62 -8.53
C HIS A 80 9.50 -23.79 -8.03
N LEU A 81 9.33 -22.47 -7.86
CA LEU A 81 10.35 -21.61 -7.24
C LEU A 81 10.74 -22.07 -5.84
N GLN A 82 9.76 -22.52 -5.05
CA GLN A 82 10.00 -23.01 -3.71
C GLN A 82 10.83 -24.30 -3.72
N GLN A 83 10.53 -25.23 -4.63
CA GLN A 83 11.30 -26.47 -4.81
C GLN A 83 12.75 -26.19 -5.24
N LEU A 84 12.96 -25.14 -6.05
CA LEU A 84 14.29 -24.69 -6.47
C LEU A 84 15.02 -23.84 -5.43
N GLU A 85 14.41 -23.61 -4.25
CA GLU A 85 14.92 -22.74 -3.19
C GLU A 85 15.24 -21.30 -3.65
N GLN A 86 14.57 -20.83 -4.71
CA GLN A 86 14.80 -19.48 -5.27
C GLN A 86 14.06 -18.39 -4.49
N ILE A 87 13.12 -18.75 -3.62
CA ILE A 87 12.48 -17.83 -2.68
C ILE A 87 13.41 -17.65 -1.48
N LYS A 88 14.18 -16.56 -1.47
CA LYS A 88 15.26 -16.31 -0.50
C LYS A 88 15.02 -15.06 0.35
N ALA A 89 15.66 -15.02 1.52
CA ALA A 89 15.78 -13.79 2.27
C ALA A 89 16.82 -12.89 1.60
N ALA A 90 16.78 -11.58 1.85
CA ALA A 90 17.83 -10.70 1.35
C ALA A 90 19.18 -11.07 1.97
N ASP A 91 20.19 -11.33 1.13
CA ASP A 91 21.55 -11.65 1.59
C ASP A 91 22.26 -10.45 2.24
N LYS A 92 21.78 -9.23 1.97
CA LYS A 92 22.34 -7.96 2.46
C LYS A 92 21.24 -7.12 3.10
N TYR A 93 21.60 -6.31 4.10
CA TYR A 93 20.71 -5.38 4.80
C TYR A 93 20.33 -4.14 3.96
N ASN A 94 20.14 -4.30 2.66
CA ASN A 94 19.89 -3.21 1.72
C ASN A 94 18.40 -2.82 1.67
N ASP A 95 17.54 -3.60 2.30
CA ASP A 95 16.09 -3.39 2.33
C ASP A 95 15.61 -2.93 3.71
N ALA A 96 15.77 -1.64 3.99
CA ALA A 96 15.41 -1.04 5.28
C ALA A 96 13.98 -1.38 5.75
N GLY A 97 13.02 -1.48 4.82
CA GLY A 97 11.63 -1.84 5.13
C GLY A 97 11.35 -3.33 5.34
N PHE A 98 12.23 -4.23 4.86
CA PHE A 98 12.02 -5.68 4.92
C PHE A 98 12.95 -6.41 5.89
N ASN A 99 13.99 -5.74 6.38
CA ASN A 99 14.95 -6.30 7.34
C ASN A 99 14.27 -6.90 8.60
N SER A 100 13.18 -6.31 9.08
CA SER A 100 12.41 -6.86 10.21
C SER A 100 11.64 -8.14 9.85
N PHE A 101 11.12 -8.25 8.63
CA PHE A 101 10.42 -9.44 8.15
C PHE A 101 11.39 -10.61 7.90
N PHE A 102 12.59 -10.34 7.38
CA PHE A 102 13.60 -11.40 7.20
C PHE A 102 14.04 -12.03 8.52
N LYS A 103 14.08 -11.23 9.61
CA LYS A 103 14.35 -11.76 10.97
C LYS A 103 13.26 -12.71 11.48
N THR A 104 12.04 -12.62 10.97
CA THR A 104 10.91 -13.49 11.33
C THR A 104 10.71 -14.64 10.33
N GLY A 105 11.70 -14.91 9.47
CA GLY A 105 11.71 -16.05 8.55
C GLY A 105 11.00 -15.81 7.22
N TRP A 106 10.60 -14.57 6.92
CA TRP A 106 10.02 -14.24 5.62
C TRP A 106 11.07 -14.38 4.52
N LYS A 107 10.64 -14.79 3.33
CA LYS A 107 11.45 -14.90 2.12
C LYS A 107 10.64 -14.34 0.95
N ARG A 108 11.30 -13.99 -0.16
CA ARG A 108 10.61 -13.45 -1.34
C ARG A 108 11.34 -13.79 -2.64
N PHE A 109 10.61 -13.62 -3.73
CA PHE A 109 11.14 -13.66 -5.09
C PHE A 109 10.56 -12.45 -5.84
N TYR A 110 11.40 -11.74 -6.59
CA TYR A 110 11.00 -10.54 -7.32
C TYR A 110 10.69 -10.87 -8.78
N LEU A 111 9.48 -10.54 -9.21
CA LEU A 111 9.05 -10.70 -10.59
C LEU A 111 9.45 -9.51 -11.45
N LYS A 112 9.07 -8.30 -11.01
CA LYS A 112 9.29 -7.05 -11.74
C LYS A 112 9.53 -5.87 -10.81
N TRP A 113 10.21 -4.87 -11.33
CA TRP A 113 10.34 -3.55 -10.72
C TRP A 113 9.77 -2.52 -11.69
N TYR A 114 8.60 -1.97 -11.37
CA TYR A 114 7.77 -1.18 -12.29
C TYR A 114 7.40 -1.97 -13.56
N GLU A 115 7.80 -1.48 -14.73
CA GLU A 115 7.43 -2.03 -16.04
C GLU A 115 8.38 -3.14 -16.50
N GLU A 116 9.56 -3.27 -15.89
CA GLU A 116 10.57 -4.21 -16.37
C GLU A 116 10.64 -5.46 -15.48
N ALA A 117 10.52 -6.61 -16.15
CA ALA A 117 10.70 -7.91 -15.54
C ALA A 117 12.17 -8.19 -15.25
N HIS A 118 12.45 -8.83 -14.12
CA HIS A 118 13.79 -9.34 -13.87
C HIS A 118 14.11 -10.52 -14.82
N PRO A 119 15.33 -10.62 -15.36
CA PRO A 119 15.71 -11.75 -16.22
C PRO A 119 15.46 -13.12 -15.59
N SER A 120 15.65 -13.23 -14.28
CA SER A 120 15.34 -14.45 -13.51
C SER A 120 13.85 -14.77 -13.47
N ALA A 121 12.99 -13.75 -13.44
CA ALA A 121 11.54 -13.93 -13.43
C ALA A 121 11.05 -14.42 -14.80
N SER A 122 11.54 -13.84 -15.89
CA SER A 122 11.21 -14.32 -17.24
C SER A 122 11.63 -15.77 -17.48
N GLN A 123 12.68 -16.25 -16.80
CA GLN A 123 13.15 -17.64 -16.91
C GLN A 123 12.38 -18.60 -16.00
N LEU A 124 12.12 -18.21 -14.75
CA LEU A 124 11.56 -19.10 -13.72
C LEU A 124 10.04 -19.01 -13.59
N CYS A 125 9.44 -17.92 -14.07
CA CYS A 125 8.01 -17.65 -14.05
C CYS A 125 7.56 -17.05 -15.40
N PRO A 126 7.74 -17.77 -16.52
CA PRO A 126 7.47 -17.25 -17.87
C PRO A 126 6.01 -16.89 -18.11
N HIS A 127 5.05 -17.47 -17.36
CA HIS A 127 3.63 -17.17 -17.53
C HIS A 127 3.13 -16.04 -16.62
N THR A 128 3.78 -15.83 -15.46
CA THR A 128 3.40 -14.78 -14.52
C THR A 128 4.02 -13.41 -14.85
N THR A 129 5.12 -13.40 -15.62
CA THR A 129 5.90 -12.20 -15.96
C THR A 129 5.29 -11.43 -17.13
#